data_AF-A0A9X8IY44-F1
#
_entry.id   AF-A0A9X8IY44-F1
#
_cell.length_a   1.000
_cell.length_b   1.000
_cell.length_c   1.000
_cell.angle_alpha   90.00
_cell.angle_beta   90.00
_cell.angle_gamma   90.00
#
_symmetry.space_group_name_H-M   'P 1'
#
loop_
_entity.id
_entity.type
_entity.pdbx_description
1 polymer ?
#
loop_
_entity_poly.entity_id
_entity_poly.type
_entity_poly.pdbx_seq_one_letter_code
_entity_poly.pdbx_strand_id
1 'polypeptide(L)'
;MTRISTKDFRNLPIEKWNVTTFREYLKYEHEERYKIPYVTRSYAMEGRMLKAFIAENKPEATKRFIDVCFADYKPTREYPGLNFAFMYSYMRSRLLPRVLEEIRRKGAHLSRNMEQIIVSTEEIIDYL
;
A
#
# COMPACT_ATOMS: atom_id res chain seq x y z
N MET A 1 -0.50 -23.28 -13.61
CA MET A 1 0.01 -22.01 -13.03
C MET A 1 0.52 -22.29 -11.62
N THR A 2 1.79 -22.02 -11.36
CA THR A 2 2.41 -22.23 -10.03
C THR A 2 1.82 -21.23 -9.03
N ARG A 3 1.39 -21.69 -7.86
CA ARG A 3 0.85 -20.82 -6.81
C ARG A 3 1.99 -19.98 -6.23
N ILE A 4 1.96 -18.66 -6.44
CA ILE A 4 2.90 -17.72 -5.81
C ILE A 4 2.66 -17.70 -4.30
N SER A 5 3.74 -17.79 -3.52
CA SER A 5 3.68 -17.74 -2.06
C SER A 5 3.21 -16.37 -1.58
N THR A 6 2.40 -16.34 -0.53
CA THR A 6 1.96 -15.06 0.09
C THR A 6 3.11 -14.31 0.78
N LYS A 7 4.24 -14.97 1.02
CA LYS A 7 5.46 -14.34 1.53
C LYS A 7 6.26 -13.61 0.44
N ASP A 8 6.03 -13.97 -0.82
CA ASP A 8 6.73 -13.37 -1.96
C ASP A 8 5.99 -12.14 -2.46
N PHE A 9 6.08 -11.04 -1.69
CA PHE A 9 5.41 -9.79 -2.04
C PHE A 9 5.93 -9.18 -3.35
N ARG A 10 7.15 -9.52 -3.80
CA ARG A 10 7.75 -8.96 -5.01
C ARG A 10 7.08 -9.48 -6.27
N ASN A 11 6.66 -10.74 -6.26
CA ASN A 11 6.03 -11.38 -7.41
C ASN A 11 4.50 -11.53 -7.27
N LEU A 12 3.95 -11.32 -6.07
CA LEU A 12 2.52 -11.43 -5.84
C LEU A 12 1.78 -10.13 -6.28
N PRO A 13 0.73 -10.22 -7.13
CA PRO A 13 -0.10 -9.07 -7.48
C PRO A 13 -0.71 -8.40 -6.25
N ILE A 14 -0.73 -7.06 -6.23
CA ILE A 14 -1.12 -6.27 -5.06
C ILE A 14 -2.53 -6.61 -4.55
N GLU A 15 -3.45 -6.98 -5.44
CA GLU A 15 -4.83 -7.35 -5.14
C GLU A 15 -4.91 -8.62 -4.27
N LYS A 16 -3.87 -9.45 -4.32
CA LYS A 16 -3.77 -10.71 -3.55
C LYS A 16 -3.00 -10.53 -2.24
N TRP A 17 -2.46 -9.35 -1.96
CA TRP A 17 -1.72 -9.11 -0.73
C TRP A 17 -2.64 -9.22 0.48
N ASN A 18 -2.19 -9.99 1.45
CA ASN A 18 -2.87 -10.16 2.74
C ASN A 18 -1.92 -9.81 3.89
N VAL A 19 -2.36 -10.04 5.12
CA VAL A 19 -1.57 -9.74 6.33
C VAL A 19 -0.17 -10.34 6.28
N THR A 20 -0.01 -11.56 5.77
CA THR A 20 1.32 -12.20 5.65
C THR A 20 2.19 -11.44 4.67
N THR A 21 1.65 -11.10 3.50
CA THR A 21 2.40 -10.36 2.47
C THR A 21 2.83 -8.98 2.96
N PHE A 22 1.93 -8.24 3.61
CA PHE A 22 2.24 -6.94 4.19
C PHE A 22 3.26 -7.02 5.33
N ARG A 23 3.26 -8.08 6.14
CA ARG A 23 4.29 -8.27 7.17
C ARG A 23 5.67 -8.48 6.55
N GLU A 24 5.77 -9.29 5.49
CA GLU A 24 7.04 -9.46 4.78
C GLU A 24 7.47 -8.15 4.10
N TYR A 25 6.53 -7.39 3.56
CA TYR A 25 6.80 -6.06 3.01
C TYR A 25 7.33 -5.07 4.05
N LEU A 26 6.66 -4.98 5.21
CA LEU A 26 7.05 -4.11 6.33
C LEU A 26 8.45 -4.45 6.85
N LYS A 27 8.75 -5.75 7.02
CA LYS A 27 10.09 -6.21 7.41
C LYS A 27 11.14 -5.76 6.42
N TYR A 28 10.90 -6.01 5.14
CA TYR A 28 11.83 -5.63 4.08
C TYR A 28 12.10 -4.13 4.05
N GLU A 29 11.06 -3.29 3.98
CA GLU A 29 11.22 -1.83 3.92
C GLU A 29 11.93 -1.28 5.17
N HIS A 30 11.63 -1.83 6.33
CA HIS A 30 12.23 -1.40 7.58
C HIS A 30 13.72 -1.74 7.65
N GLU A 31 14.08 -2.97 7.29
CA GLU A 31 15.47 -3.40 7.24
C GLU A 31 16.25 -2.66 6.16
N GLU A 32 15.64 -2.40 5.00
CA GLU A 32 16.27 -1.64 3.93
C GLU A 32 16.53 -0.18 4.32
N ARG A 33 15.56 0.51 4.94
CA ARG A 33 15.69 1.93 5.27
C ARG A 33 16.50 2.19 6.51
N TYR A 34 16.25 1.43 7.57
CA TYR A 34 16.79 1.72 8.90
C TYR A 34 17.95 0.81 9.29
N LYS A 35 18.24 -0.23 8.50
CA LYS A 35 19.29 -1.23 8.77
C LYS A 35 19.15 -1.89 10.14
N ILE A 36 17.91 -2.00 10.63
CA ILE A 36 17.54 -2.63 11.89
C ILE A 36 16.37 -3.60 11.70
N PRO A 37 16.27 -4.68 12.50
CA PRO A 37 15.16 -5.63 12.41
C PRO A 37 13.81 -4.97 12.68
N TYR A 38 12.79 -5.36 11.92
CA TYR A 38 11.42 -4.92 12.18
C TYR A 38 10.87 -5.58 13.46
N VAL A 39 10.42 -4.77 14.41
CA VAL A 39 9.83 -5.22 15.66
C VAL A 39 8.54 -4.47 15.99
N THR A 40 7.60 -5.20 16.57
CA THR A 40 6.36 -4.64 17.10
C THR A 40 6.06 -5.24 18.47
N ARG A 41 5.36 -4.48 19.32
CA ARG A 41 5.03 -4.92 20.68
C ARG A 41 4.16 -6.18 20.70
N SER A 42 3.25 -6.32 19.73
CA SER A 42 2.40 -7.50 19.60
C SER A 42 2.09 -7.76 18.14
N TYR A 43 2.74 -8.78 17.57
CA TYR A 43 2.49 -9.21 16.20
C TYR A 43 1.02 -9.62 15.99
N ALA A 44 0.39 -10.23 16.98
CA ALA A 44 -1.01 -10.62 16.91
C ALA A 44 -1.94 -9.41 16.77
N MET A 45 -1.74 -8.37 17.60
CA MET A 45 -2.53 -7.14 17.52
C MET A 45 -2.30 -6.40 16.21
N GLU A 46 -1.03 -6.26 15.80
CA GLU A 46 -0.69 -5.63 14.54
C GLU A 46 -1.30 -6.37 13.34
N GLY A 47 -1.33 -7.70 13.38
CA GLY A 47 -2.00 -8.50 12.35
C GLY A 47 -3.51 -8.24 12.26
N ARG A 48 -4.18 -8.04 13.40
CA ARG A 48 -5.62 -7.67 13.42
C ARG A 48 -5.84 -6.27 12.88
N MET A 49 -5.01 -5.31 13.28
CA MET A 49 -5.06 -3.94 12.76
C MET A 49 -4.88 -3.92 11.25
N LEU A 50 -3.87 -4.63 10.75
CA LEU A 50 -3.56 -4.72 9.33
C LEU A 50 -4.69 -5.41 8.56
N LYS A 51 -5.27 -6.49 9.10
CA LYS A 51 -6.43 -7.16 8.50
C LYS A 51 -7.62 -6.21 8.35
N ALA A 52 -7.95 -5.47 9.41
CA ALA A 52 -9.05 -4.51 9.40
C ALA A 52 -8.79 -3.38 8.40
N PHE A 53 -7.57 -2.84 8.40
CA PHE A 53 -7.17 -1.75 7.51
C PHE A 53 -7.22 -2.13 6.03
N ILE A 54 -6.79 -3.35 5.68
CA ILE A 54 -6.88 -3.89 4.31
C ILE A 54 -8.35 -4.06 3.90
N ALA A 55 -9.21 -4.55 4.81
CA ALA A 55 -10.62 -4.72 4.50
C ALA A 55 -11.31 -3.38 4.23
N GLU A 56 -10.98 -2.34 5.00
CA GLU A 56 -11.51 -0.98 4.86
C GLU A 56 -10.98 -0.26 3.62
N ASN A 57 -9.66 -0.30 3.38
CA ASN A 57 -9.00 0.57 2.40
C ASN A 57 -8.54 -0.15 1.13
N LYS A 58 -8.67 -1.48 1.06
CA LYS A 58 -8.08 -2.35 0.02
C LYS A 58 -6.54 -2.42 0.08
N PRO A 59 -5.93 -3.46 -0.54
CA PRO A 59 -4.47 -3.63 -0.52
C PRO A 59 -3.68 -2.46 -1.13
N GLU A 60 -4.14 -1.89 -2.25
CA GLU A 60 -3.43 -0.81 -2.94
C GLU A 60 -3.25 0.42 -2.03
N ALA A 61 -4.34 0.92 -1.43
CA ALA A 61 -4.26 2.06 -0.52
C ALA A 61 -3.49 1.72 0.75
N THR A 62 -3.56 0.47 1.23
CA THR A 62 -2.77 0.01 2.37
C THR A 62 -1.27 0.10 2.10
N LYS A 63 -0.82 -0.40 0.94
CA LYS A 63 0.58 -0.30 0.54
C LYS A 63 0.98 1.17 0.41
N ARG A 64 0.20 1.97 -0.31
CA ARG A 64 0.53 3.39 -0.52
C ARG A 64 0.62 4.16 0.80
N PHE A 65 -0.28 3.87 1.75
CA PHE A 65 -0.22 4.44 3.09
C PHE A 65 1.08 4.08 3.81
N ILE A 66 1.50 2.81 3.78
CA ILE A 66 2.75 2.36 4.37
C ILE A 66 3.96 3.05 3.71
N ASP A 67 3.99 3.12 2.38
CA ASP A 67 5.06 3.78 1.61
C ASP A 67 5.21 5.25 2.04
N VAL A 68 4.09 5.97 2.15
CA VAL A 68 4.07 7.38 2.56
C VAL A 68 4.46 7.53 4.02
N CYS A 69 4.07 6.61 4.91
CA CYS A 69 4.53 6.62 6.30
C CYS A 69 6.05 6.48 6.41
N PHE A 70 6.64 5.54 5.69
CA PHE A 70 8.10 5.37 5.67
C PHE A 70 8.83 6.56 5.03
N ALA A 71 8.22 7.25 4.06
CA ALA A 71 8.81 8.43 3.44
C ALA A 71 8.72 9.69 4.32
N ASP A 72 7.63 9.85 5.07
CA ASP A 72 7.40 11.01 5.95
C ASP A 72 8.21 10.93 7.26
N TYR A 73 8.53 9.71 7.71
CA TYR A 73 9.15 9.49 9.00
C TYR A 73 10.63 9.83 9.04
N LYS A 74 11.02 10.53 10.12
CA LYS A 74 12.42 10.85 10.42
C LYS A 74 12.83 10.10 11.69
N PRO A 75 13.69 9.07 11.59
CA PRO A 75 14.17 8.33 12.74
C PRO A 75 14.88 9.23 13.76
N THR A 76 14.68 8.92 15.03
CA THR A 76 15.38 9.54 16.16
C THR A 76 16.08 8.45 16.99
N ARG A 77 16.92 8.84 17.94
CA ARG A 77 17.60 7.88 18.83
C ARG A 77 16.61 7.04 19.64
N GLU A 78 15.51 7.64 20.09
CA GLU A 78 14.48 6.97 20.88
C GLU A 78 13.54 6.12 20.01
N TYR A 79 13.30 6.58 18.78
CA TYR A 79 12.41 5.91 17.82
C TYR A 79 13.15 5.67 16.51
N PRO A 80 14.01 4.63 16.44
CA PRO A 80 14.88 4.40 15.29
C PRO A 80 14.16 3.82 14.07
N GLY A 81 12.90 3.37 14.22
CA GLY A 81 12.13 2.77 13.15
C GLY A 81 10.63 2.85 13.38
N LEU A 82 9.88 2.24 12.46
CA LEU A 82 8.42 2.25 12.46
C LEU A 82 7.84 0.85 12.36
N ASN A 83 6.78 0.61 13.11
CA ASN A 83 5.90 -0.53 12.91
C ASN A 83 4.49 -0.06 12.54
N PHE A 84 3.68 -0.99 12.03
CA PHE A 84 2.35 -0.65 11.55
C PHE A 84 1.43 -0.13 12.66
N ALA A 85 1.59 -0.62 13.90
CA ALA A 85 0.82 -0.08 15.03
C ALA A 85 1.10 1.42 15.27
N PHE A 86 2.36 1.85 15.13
CA PHE A 86 2.74 3.26 15.21
C PHE A 86 2.13 4.04 14.04
N MET A 87 2.29 3.55 12.81
CA MET A 87 1.72 4.19 11.60
C MET A 87 0.21 4.40 11.76
N TYR A 88 -0.50 3.35 12.17
CA TYR A 88 -1.95 3.36 12.36
C TYR A 88 -2.40 4.36 13.44
N SER A 89 -1.66 4.43 14.56
CA SER A 89 -2.05 5.24 15.71
C SER A 89 -1.70 6.72 15.55
N TYR A 90 -0.55 7.03 14.97
CA TYR A 90 -0.01 8.40 14.97
C TYR A 90 0.03 9.08 13.60
N MET A 91 0.06 8.31 12.51
CA MET A 91 0.26 8.87 11.17
C MET A 91 -1.00 8.81 10.29
N ARG A 92 -1.93 7.90 10.62
CA ARG A 92 -3.15 7.63 9.84
C ARG A 92 -4.00 8.87 9.58
N SER A 93 -4.34 9.63 10.62
CA SER A 93 -5.25 10.79 10.49
C SER A 93 -4.71 11.86 9.54
N ARG A 94 -3.38 12.04 9.50
CA ARG A 94 -2.71 13.03 8.65
C ARG A 94 -2.47 12.53 7.23
N LEU A 95 -2.06 11.28 7.07
CA LEU A 95 -1.52 10.77 5.80
C LEU A 95 -2.55 9.99 4.98
N LEU A 96 -3.49 9.27 5.62
CA LEU A 96 -4.46 8.45 4.90
C LEU A 96 -5.39 9.28 3.99
N PRO A 97 -5.97 10.42 4.40
CA PRO A 97 -6.82 11.22 3.51
C PRO A 97 -6.10 11.67 2.24
N ARG A 98 -4.81 12.03 2.36
CA ARG A 98 -3.98 12.43 1.22
C ARG A 98 -3.75 11.27 0.25
N VAL A 99 -3.51 10.07 0.78
CA VAL A 99 -3.32 8.84 0.00
C VAL A 99 -4.59 8.49 -0.77
N LEU A 100 -5.75 8.50 -0.10
CA LEU A 100 -7.03 8.18 -0.72
C LEU A 100 -7.38 9.19 -1.83
N GLU A 101 -7.12 10.47 -1.61
CA GLU A 101 -7.33 11.50 -2.62
C GLU A 101 -6.38 11.35 -3.82
N GLU A 102 -5.12 10.99 -3.59
CA GLU A 102 -4.16 10.70 -4.68
C GLU A 102 -4.64 9.52 -5.54
N ILE A 103 -5.08 8.43 -4.91
CA ILE A 103 -5.61 7.25 -5.61
C ILE A 103 -6.87 7.61 -6.40
N ARG A 104 -7.79 8.35 -5.79
CA ARG A 104 -9.03 8.82 -6.45
C ARG A 104 -8.72 9.66 -7.69
N ARG A 105 -7.76 10.58 -7.60
CA ARG A 105 -7.32 11.41 -8.73
C ARG A 105 -6.72 10.58 -9.86
N LYS A 106 -5.85 9.62 -9.53
CA LYS A 106 -5.25 8.72 -10.53
C LYS A 106 -6.30 7.86 -11.22
N GLY A 107 -7.24 7.30 -10.47
CA GLY A 107 -8.37 6.55 -11.01
C GLY A 107 -9.19 7.40 -11.99
N ALA A 108 -9.54 8.63 -11.60
CA ALA A 108 -10.30 9.53 -12.47
C ALA A 108 -9.55 9.91 -13.76
N HIS A 109 -8.21 10.09 -13.70
CA HIS A 109 -7.41 10.34 -14.90
C HIS A 109 -7.37 9.13 -15.83
N LEU A 110 -7.23 7.92 -15.28
CA LEU A 110 -7.26 6.69 -16.07
C LEU A 110 -8.62 6.47 -16.76
N SER A 111 -9.73 6.70 -16.04
CA SER A 111 -11.07 6.59 -16.64
C SER A 111 -11.29 7.58 -17.79
N ARG A 112 -10.90 8.84 -17.62
CA ARG A 112 -11.01 9.85 -18.70
C ARG A 112 -10.17 9.49 -19.92
N ASN A 113 -8.94 9.02 -19.71
CA ASN A 113 -8.07 8.61 -20.81
C ASN A 113 -8.65 7.40 -21.55
N MET A 114 -9.24 6.44 -20.83
CA MET A 114 -9.92 5.29 -21.44
C MET A 114 -11.13 5.70 -22.27
N GLU A 115 -11.98 6.59 -21.76
CA GLU A 115 -13.13 7.13 -22.50
C GLU A 115 -12.69 7.81 -23.81
N GLN A 116 -11.62 8.61 -23.78
CA GLN A 116 -11.06 9.23 -24.99
C GLN A 116 -10.57 8.20 -26.02
N ILE A 117 -9.91 7.13 -25.57
CA ILE A 117 -9.43 6.05 -26.46
C ILE A 117 -10.60 5.31 -27.10
N ILE A 118 -11.65 5.00 -26.33
CA ILE A 118 -12.84 4.30 -26.82
C ILE A 118 -13.55 5.15 -27.88
N VAL A 119 -13.83 6.42 -27.58
CA VAL A 119 -14.46 7.36 -28.54
C VAL A 119 -13.63 7.47 -29.82
N SER A 120 -12.31 7.62 -29.72
CA SER A 120 -11.44 7.67 -30.89
C SER A 120 -11.44 6.37 -31.70
N THR A 121 -11.58 5.21 -31.06
CA THR A 121 -11.62 3.91 -31.76
C THR A 121 -12.96 3.71 -32.46
N GLU A 122 -14.07 4.11 -31.83
CA GLU A 122 -15.41 4.09 -32.42
C GLU A 122 -15.48 5.02 -33.63
N GLU A 123 -14.92 6.23 -33.53
CA GLU A 123 -14.81 7.15 -34.67
C GLU A 123 -14.05 6.52 -35.84
N ILE A 124 -12.97 5.77 -35.60
CA ILE A 124 -12.21 5.10 -36.67
C ILE A 124 -13.03 3.99 -37.34
N ILE A 125 -13.84 3.25 -36.58
CA ILE A 125 -14.69 2.17 -37.10
C ILE A 125 -15.79 2.73 -37.99
N ASP A 126 -16.37 3.89 -37.65
CA ASP A 126 -17.43 4.52 -38.44
C ASP A 126 -16.97 5.05 -39.82
N TYR A 127 -15.66 5.16 -40.05
CA TYR A 127 -15.06 5.60 -41.33
C TYR A 127 -14.53 4.45 -42.21
N LEU A 128 -14.72 3.17 -41.84
CA LEU A 128 -14.31 1.97 -42.59
C LEU A 128 -15.51 1.20 -43.16
#